data_AF-A0A351Q4B6-F1
#
_entry.id   AF-A0A351Q4B6-F1
#
_cell.length_a   1.000
_cell.length_b   1.000
_cell.length_c   1.000
_cell.angle_alpha   90.00
_cell.angle_beta   90.00
_cell.angle_gamma   90.00
#
_symmetry.space_group_name_H-M   'P 1'
#
loop_
_entity.id
_entity.type
_entity.pdbx_description
1 polymer ?
#
loop_
_entity_poly.entity_id
_entity_poly.type
_entity_poly.pdbx_seq_one_letter_code
_entity_poly.pdbx_strand_id
1 'polypeptide(L)'
;MRAEHINSLGTKNNKVDEKWYQQFWPWFLIALPGTVVVACFYTLYIALTYPHSMVDDSYYKEGLAINKTLAQDREATALGLRAQVSFFSGENSDQVDVALAGKGAGAGNWPNLKLLMLHPGSRKRDQIITLQKVSAGQYRATIPQHYQYSYYLRLVPENKSWRLNGQIDFQYGTKTALQHD
;
A
#
# COMPACT_ATOMS: atom_id res chain seq x y z
N MET A 1 -87.23 61.55 4.80
CA MET A 1 -86.72 61.12 3.47
C MET A 1 -85.52 61.98 3.16
N ARG A 2 -84.39 61.55 2.63
CA ARG A 2 -83.83 60.25 2.24
C ARG A 2 -82.33 60.56 2.04
N ALA A 3 -81.45 59.70 2.51
CA ALA A 3 -80.00 59.83 2.26
C ALA A 3 -79.68 59.70 0.77
N GLU A 4 -78.56 60.25 0.33
CA GLU A 4 -77.67 59.63 -0.67
C GLU A 4 -76.29 60.32 -0.61
N HIS A 5 -75.35 59.79 0.18
CA HIS A 5 -74.39 58.72 -0.15
C HIS A 5 -73.33 59.12 -1.18
N ILE A 6 -72.16 59.44 -0.62
CA ILE A 6 -70.80 59.37 -1.15
C ILE A 6 -70.58 58.37 -2.30
N ASN A 7 -69.63 58.67 -3.19
CA ASN A 7 -68.61 57.69 -3.61
C ASN A 7 -67.38 58.37 -4.21
N SER A 8 -66.35 58.50 -3.36
CA SER A 8 -64.95 58.68 -3.76
C SER A 8 -64.49 57.43 -4.51
N LEU A 9 -64.14 57.56 -5.79
CA LEU A 9 -63.49 56.52 -6.58
C LEU A 9 -62.08 56.28 -6.04
N GLY A 10 -61.96 55.43 -5.02
CA GLY A 10 -60.69 54.89 -4.58
C GLY A 10 -60.10 54.00 -5.67
N THR A 11 -59.01 54.45 -6.29
CA THR A 11 -58.14 53.61 -7.13
C THR A 11 -57.62 52.45 -6.29
N LYS A 12 -58.20 51.25 -6.47
CA LYS A 12 -57.67 50.02 -5.89
C LYS A 12 -56.30 49.75 -6.51
N ASN A 13 -55.25 50.05 -5.75
CA ASN A 13 -53.89 49.60 -6.05
C ASN A 13 -53.86 48.07 -5.88
N ASN A 14 -54.09 47.34 -6.97
CA ASN A 14 -53.86 45.90 -7.01
C ASN A 14 -52.34 45.69 -6.95
N LYS A 15 -51.81 45.52 -5.75
CA LYS A 15 -50.49 44.91 -5.60
C LYS A 15 -50.63 43.48 -6.10
N VAL A 16 -50.05 43.21 -7.27
CA VAL A 16 -49.86 41.83 -7.72
C VAL A 16 -48.91 41.21 -6.71
N ASP A 17 -49.42 40.34 -5.84
CA ASP A 17 -48.64 39.56 -4.90
C ASP A 17 -47.77 38.59 -5.71
N GLU A 18 -46.65 39.09 -6.21
CA GLU A 18 -45.69 38.31 -6.94
C GLU A 18 -45.08 37.28 -5.99
N LYS A 19 -45.21 36.00 -6.35
CA LYS A 19 -44.91 34.91 -5.44
C LYS A 19 -43.40 34.87 -5.21
N TRP A 20 -42.98 34.94 -3.94
CA TRP A 20 -41.58 35.08 -3.51
C TRP A 20 -40.60 34.08 -4.15
N TYR A 21 -41.04 32.86 -4.48
CA TYR A 21 -40.22 31.83 -5.10
C TYR A 21 -39.89 32.09 -6.58
N GLN A 22 -40.57 33.04 -7.24
CA GLN A 22 -40.33 33.41 -8.64
C GLN A 22 -39.26 34.49 -8.78
N GLN A 23 -38.84 35.11 -7.69
CA GLN A 23 -37.82 36.17 -7.70
C GLN A 23 -36.42 35.56 -7.62
N PHE A 24 -35.45 36.16 -8.30
CA PHE A 24 -34.04 35.70 -8.33
C PHE A 24 -33.34 35.81 -6.96
N TRP A 25 -33.70 36.84 -6.17
CA TRP A 25 -33.02 37.20 -4.93
C TRP A 25 -33.00 36.10 -3.86
N PRO A 26 -34.11 35.42 -3.53
CA PRO A 26 -34.10 34.29 -2.59
C PRO A 26 -33.20 33.14 -3.02
N TRP A 27 -33.20 32.79 -4.31
CA TRP A 27 -32.36 31.71 -4.84
C TRP A 27 -30.87 32.05 -4.77
N PHE A 28 -30.48 33.29 -5.04
CA PHE A 28 -29.08 33.74 -4.91
C PHE A 28 -28.58 33.67 -3.46
N LEU A 29 -29.41 34.09 -2.50
CA LEU A 29 -29.07 34.03 -1.07
C LEU A 29 -28.96 32.59 -0.56
N ILE A 30 -29.72 31.64 -1.12
CA ILE A 30 -29.64 30.21 -0.77
C ILE A 30 -28.47 29.52 -1.50
N ALA A 31 -28.17 29.92 -2.73
CA ALA A 31 -27.11 29.33 -3.53
C ALA A 31 -25.72 29.54 -2.90
N LEU A 32 -25.45 30.71 -2.32
CA LEU A 32 -24.18 30.99 -1.64
C LEU A 32 -23.82 29.96 -0.55
N PRO A 33 -24.62 29.78 0.52
CA PRO A 33 -24.35 28.74 1.51
C PRO A 33 -24.49 27.32 0.93
N GLY A 34 -25.37 27.10 -0.05
CA GLY A 34 -25.53 25.82 -0.74
C GLY A 34 -24.24 25.34 -1.42
N THR A 35 -23.53 26.24 -2.11
CA THR A 35 -22.25 25.90 -2.77
C THR A 35 -21.18 25.50 -1.77
N VAL A 36 -21.13 26.14 -0.59
CA VAL A 36 -20.18 25.79 0.47
C VAL A 36 -20.43 24.38 0.99
N VAL A 37 -21.70 24.02 1.21
CA VAL A 37 -22.07 22.66 1.64
C VAL A 37 -21.65 21.62 0.61
N VAL A 38 -21.91 21.86 -0.68
CA VAL A 38 -21.49 20.97 -1.77
C VAL A 38 -19.97 20.85 -1.84
N ALA A 39 -19.23 21.97 -1.70
CA ALA A 39 -17.77 21.97 -1.69
C ALA A 39 -17.19 21.18 -0.49
N CYS A 40 -17.80 21.28 0.69
CA CYS A 40 -17.42 20.50 1.86
C CYS A 40 -17.62 19.00 1.62
N PHE A 41 -18.77 18.59 1.07
CA PHE A 41 -19.00 17.17 0.74
C PHE A 41 -18.08 16.67 -0.37
N TYR A 42 -17.79 17.50 -1.38
CA TYR A 42 -16.85 17.16 -2.44
C TYR A 42 -15.42 17.00 -1.91
N THR A 43 -14.99 17.88 -1.00
CA THR A 43 -13.70 17.80 -0.32
C THR A 43 -13.64 16.56 0.58
N LEU A 44 -14.72 16.26 1.30
CA LEU A 44 -14.83 15.03 2.09
C LEU A 44 -14.77 13.78 1.21
N TYR A 45 -15.45 13.80 0.05
CA TYR A 45 -15.39 12.72 -0.92
C TYR A 45 -13.96 12.50 -1.42
N ILE A 46 -13.23 13.58 -1.76
CA ILE A 46 -11.81 13.49 -2.13
C ILE A 46 -10.99 12.92 -0.98
N ALA A 47 -11.18 13.39 0.25
CA ALA A 47 -10.44 12.91 1.42
C ALA A 47 -10.68 11.42 1.71
N LEU A 48 -11.90 10.92 1.47
CA LEU A 48 -12.24 9.50 1.65
C LEU A 48 -11.80 8.63 0.46
N THR A 49 -11.85 9.15 -0.76
CA THR A 49 -11.54 8.40 -1.99
C THR A 49 -10.05 8.37 -2.28
N TYR A 50 -9.34 9.45 -1.94
CA TYR A 50 -7.89 9.58 -2.03
C TYR A 50 -7.31 9.66 -0.63
N PRO A 51 -7.11 8.52 0.06
CA PRO A 51 -6.19 8.50 1.17
C PRO A 51 -4.82 8.84 0.60
N HIS A 52 -4.44 10.12 0.67
CA HIS A 52 -3.03 10.47 0.65
C HIS A 52 -2.43 9.67 1.79
N SER A 53 -1.57 8.71 1.44
CA SER A 53 -0.82 7.89 2.36
C SER A 53 0.11 8.81 3.17
N MET A 54 -0.47 9.50 4.14
CA MET A 54 0.25 10.27 5.13
C MET A 54 0.93 9.23 6.02
N VAL A 55 2.22 9.09 5.72
CA VAL A 55 3.28 8.71 6.65
C VAL A 55 2.95 9.27 8.02
N ASP A 56 2.41 8.47 8.93
CA ASP A 56 2.46 8.72 10.38
C ASP A 56 2.11 7.46 11.18
N ASP A 57 1.15 6.64 10.74
CA ASP A 57 0.83 5.38 11.44
C ASP A 57 1.95 4.32 11.37
N SER A 58 2.88 4.45 10.41
CA SER A 58 4.07 3.60 10.35
C SER A 58 5.21 4.10 11.24
N TYR A 59 5.27 5.37 11.62
CA TYR A 59 6.41 5.92 12.39
C TYR A 59 6.42 5.44 13.85
N TYR A 60 5.25 5.32 14.49
CA TYR A 60 5.17 4.73 15.84
C TYR A 60 5.39 3.21 15.84
N LYS A 61 5.11 2.54 14.72
CA LYS A 61 5.41 1.11 14.51
C LYS A 61 6.85 0.88 14.07
N GLU A 62 7.54 1.88 13.54
CA GLU A 62 8.95 1.82 13.14
C GLU A 62 9.85 1.58 14.36
N GLY A 63 9.59 2.21 15.51
CA GLY A 63 10.39 1.95 16.73
C GLY A 63 10.38 0.48 17.19
N LEU A 64 9.23 -0.21 17.12
CA LEU A 64 9.14 -1.65 17.43
C LEU A 64 9.66 -2.53 16.27
N ALA A 65 9.39 -2.13 15.03
CA ALA A 65 9.85 -2.87 13.85
C ALA A 65 11.38 -2.80 13.69
N ILE A 66 12.02 -1.68 14.04
CA ILE A 66 13.47 -1.51 14.07
C ILE A 66 14.08 -2.45 15.13
N ASN A 67 13.52 -2.51 16.34
CA ASN A 67 14.02 -3.45 17.36
C ASN A 67 13.88 -4.92 16.93
N LYS A 68 12.76 -5.27 16.29
CA LYS A 68 12.54 -6.64 15.78
C LYS A 68 13.48 -6.98 14.64
N THR A 69 13.74 -6.04 13.75
CA THR A 69 14.65 -6.25 12.61
C THR A 69 16.12 -6.32 13.06
N LEU A 70 16.53 -5.49 14.03
CA LEU A 70 17.84 -5.57 14.66
C LEU A 70 18.08 -6.91 15.37
N ALA A 71 17.06 -7.46 16.05
CA ALA A 71 17.17 -8.78 16.68
C ALA A 71 17.37 -9.90 15.63
N GLN A 72 16.66 -9.81 14.50
CA GLN A 72 16.79 -10.77 13.39
C GLN A 72 18.16 -10.72 12.72
N ASP A 73 18.73 -9.51 12.56
CA ASP A 73 20.06 -9.34 11.99
C ASP A 73 21.16 -9.84 12.94
N ARG A 74 20.99 -9.60 14.25
CA ARG A 74 21.88 -10.15 15.27
C ARG A 74 21.86 -11.67 15.30
N GLU A 75 20.69 -12.29 15.16
CA GLU A 75 20.58 -13.75 15.10
C GLU A 75 21.25 -14.30 13.83
N ALA A 76 21.03 -13.67 12.68
CA ALA A 76 21.72 -14.01 11.43
C ALA A 76 23.25 -13.91 11.57
N THR A 77 23.74 -12.87 12.26
CA THR A 77 25.16 -12.64 12.54
C THR A 77 25.72 -13.70 13.49
N ALA A 78 25.02 -13.99 14.59
CA ALA A 78 25.42 -14.99 15.57
C ALA A 78 25.53 -16.40 14.96
N LEU A 79 24.63 -16.71 14.02
CA LEU A 79 24.64 -17.96 13.24
C LEU A 79 25.56 -17.88 12.01
N GLY A 80 26.20 -16.75 11.74
CA GLY A 80 27.08 -16.54 10.59
C GLY A 80 26.44 -16.88 9.24
N LEU A 81 25.13 -16.62 9.11
CA LEU A 81 24.34 -17.04 7.96
C LEU A 81 24.74 -16.28 6.70
N ARG A 82 24.88 -17.01 5.60
CA ARG A 82 25.03 -16.49 4.24
C ARG A 82 24.22 -17.36 3.31
N ALA A 83 23.49 -16.75 2.39
CA ALA A 83 22.79 -17.50 1.36
C ALA A 83 23.29 -17.11 -0.03
N GLN A 84 23.24 -18.04 -0.96
CA GLN A 84 23.40 -17.76 -2.38
C GLN A 84 22.13 -18.16 -3.09
N VAL A 85 21.52 -17.22 -3.79
CA VAL A 85 20.31 -17.44 -4.58
C VAL A 85 20.72 -17.51 -6.05
N SER A 86 20.29 -18.56 -6.73
CA SER A 86 20.50 -18.77 -8.16
C SER A 86 19.15 -18.97 -8.84
N PHE A 87 18.88 -18.20 -9.87
CA PHE A 87 17.71 -18.34 -10.71
C PHE A 87 18.09 -19.06 -12.00
N PHE A 88 17.28 -20.04 -12.38
CA PHE A 88 17.43 -20.84 -13.58
C PHE A 88 16.18 -20.69 -14.42
N SER A 89 16.35 -20.31 -15.69
CA SER A 89 15.23 -20.32 -16.63
C SER A 89 15.16 -21.67 -17.32
N GLY A 90 14.00 -22.32 -17.19
CA GLY A 90 13.71 -23.62 -17.78
C GLY A 90 12.68 -23.51 -18.90
N GLU A 91 12.62 -24.50 -19.78
CA GLU A 91 11.67 -24.52 -20.93
C GLU A 91 10.19 -24.36 -20.52
N ASN A 92 9.80 -24.87 -19.34
CA ASN A 92 8.41 -24.85 -18.87
C ASN A 92 8.17 -24.01 -17.62
N SER A 93 9.19 -23.84 -16.78
CA SER A 93 9.09 -23.10 -15.52
C SER A 93 10.48 -22.68 -15.07
N ASP A 94 10.57 -21.47 -14.53
CA ASP A 94 11.79 -21.02 -13.89
C ASP A 94 11.94 -21.68 -12.51
N GLN A 95 13.18 -21.85 -12.08
CA GLN A 95 13.51 -22.39 -10.77
C GLN A 95 14.40 -21.43 -10.01
N VAL A 96 14.22 -21.37 -8.71
CA VAL A 96 15.14 -20.69 -7.81
C VAL A 96 15.71 -21.69 -6.83
N ASP A 97 17.04 -21.73 -6.79
CA ASP A 97 17.81 -22.51 -5.84
C ASP A 97 18.47 -21.58 -4.83
N VAL A 98 18.39 -21.95 -3.56
CA VAL A 98 18.98 -21.21 -2.45
C VAL A 98 19.88 -22.14 -1.66
N ALA A 99 21.19 -21.83 -1.70
CA ALA A 99 22.20 -22.47 -0.89
C ALA A 99 22.45 -21.61 0.36
N LEU A 100 21.97 -22.07 1.52
CA LEU A 100 22.15 -21.44 2.82
C LEU A 100 23.32 -22.10 3.56
N ALA A 101 24.33 -21.31 3.89
CA ALA A 101 25.45 -21.68 4.74
C ALA A 101 25.37 -20.93 6.08
N GLY A 102 25.83 -21.56 7.15
CA GLY A 102 25.92 -20.94 8.47
C GLY A 102 26.90 -21.66 9.38
N LYS A 103 27.31 -20.99 10.46
CA LYS A 103 28.17 -21.54 11.50
C LYS A 103 27.30 -22.01 12.68
N GLY A 104 27.35 -23.31 12.99
CA GLY A 104 26.70 -23.90 14.17
C GLY A 104 25.57 -24.89 13.87
N ALA A 105 25.15 -25.64 14.89
CA ALA A 105 24.26 -26.81 14.81
C ALA A 105 22.78 -26.53 14.43
N GLY A 106 22.45 -25.31 13.99
CA GLY A 106 21.13 -24.93 13.48
C GLY A 106 21.13 -24.46 12.02
N ALA A 107 22.31 -24.27 11.41
CA ALA A 107 22.44 -23.77 10.06
C ALA A 107 21.99 -24.82 9.02
N GLY A 108 20.78 -24.64 8.48
CA GLY A 108 20.29 -25.43 7.34
C GLY A 108 19.26 -26.50 7.68
N ASN A 109 18.68 -26.47 8.90
CA ASN A 109 17.59 -27.38 9.27
C ASN A 109 16.22 -26.69 9.42
N TRP A 110 16.00 -25.58 8.70
CA TRP A 110 14.67 -25.01 8.60
C TRP A 110 13.85 -25.77 7.55
N PRO A 111 12.61 -26.21 7.85
CA PRO A 111 11.82 -27.02 6.92
C PRO A 111 11.34 -26.20 5.72
N ASN A 112 10.92 -24.96 5.96
CA ASN A 112 10.42 -24.04 4.94
C ASN A 112 11.10 -22.68 5.11
N LEU A 113 11.52 -22.10 3.99
CA LEU A 113 11.98 -20.71 3.93
C LEU A 113 11.08 -19.91 3.01
N LYS A 114 10.95 -18.63 3.27
CA LYS A 114 10.23 -17.70 2.39
C LYS A 114 11.23 -16.72 1.78
N LEU A 115 11.24 -16.67 0.46
CA LEU A 115 11.97 -15.67 -0.30
C LEU A 115 10.99 -14.57 -0.69
N LEU A 116 11.12 -13.42 -0.05
CA LEU A 116 10.39 -12.22 -0.43
C LEU A 116 11.18 -11.50 -1.53
N MET A 117 10.52 -11.21 -2.64
CA MET A 117 11.03 -10.38 -3.71
C MET A 117 10.28 -9.06 -3.69
N LEU A 118 10.99 -7.99 -3.31
CA LEU A 118 10.43 -6.66 -3.13
C LEU A 118 10.82 -5.80 -4.33
N HIS A 119 9.84 -5.27 -5.03
CA HIS A 119 10.05 -4.44 -6.21
C HIS A 119 10.30 -2.99 -5.77
N PRO A 120 11.35 -2.30 -6.28
CA PRO A 120 11.75 -0.97 -5.80
C PRO A 120 10.65 0.10 -5.92
N GLY A 121 9.84 0.03 -6.98
CA GLY A 121 8.81 1.04 -7.27
C GLY A 121 7.35 0.59 -7.08
N SER A 122 7.05 -0.66 -6.68
CA SER A 122 5.66 -1.12 -6.63
C SER A 122 5.41 -2.30 -5.70
N ARG A 123 4.75 -2.05 -4.56
CA ARG A 123 4.33 -3.12 -3.64
C ARG A 123 3.38 -4.15 -4.27
N LYS A 124 2.63 -3.77 -5.31
CA LYS A 124 1.74 -4.70 -6.04
C LYS A 124 2.52 -5.79 -6.79
N ARG A 125 3.81 -5.58 -7.04
CA ARG A 125 4.71 -6.52 -7.71
C ARG A 125 5.57 -7.29 -6.72
N ASP A 126 5.39 -7.07 -5.43
CA ASP A 126 6.09 -7.84 -4.40
C ASP A 126 5.55 -9.26 -4.42
N GLN A 127 6.46 -10.23 -4.39
CA GLN A 127 6.10 -11.65 -4.44
C GLN A 127 6.72 -12.39 -3.27
N ILE A 128 6.01 -13.40 -2.79
CA ILE A 128 6.47 -14.28 -1.71
C ILE A 128 6.56 -15.68 -2.28
N ILE A 129 7.79 -16.17 -2.44
CA ILE A 129 8.06 -17.53 -2.88
C ILE A 129 8.30 -18.39 -1.65
N THR A 130 7.59 -19.51 -1.55
CA THR A 130 7.86 -20.52 -0.52
C THR A 130 8.86 -21.52 -1.06
N LEU A 131 10.03 -21.57 -0.43
CA LEU A 131 11.12 -22.49 -0.75
C LEU A 131 10.94 -23.80 0.01
N GLN A 132 11.02 -24.90 -0.71
CA GLN A 132 10.99 -26.25 -0.16
C GLN A 132 12.42 -26.74 0.08
N LYS A 133 12.65 -27.39 1.22
CA LYS A 133 13.95 -27.97 1.53
C LYS A 133 14.21 -29.20 0.65
N VAL A 134 15.34 -29.19 -0.06
CA VAL A 134 15.81 -30.33 -0.87
C VAL A 134 16.82 -31.16 -0.09
N SER A 135 17.77 -30.49 0.57
CA SER A 135 18.76 -31.13 1.47
C SER A 135 19.21 -30.13 2.54
N ALA A 136 20.13 -30.53 3.42
CA ALA A 136 20.62 -29.63 4.47
C ALA A 136 21.24 -28.37 3.84
N GLY A 137 20.67 -27.20 4.15
CA GLY A 137 21.11 -25.92 3.58
C GLY A 137 20.78 -25.71 2.10
N GLN A 138 20.04 -26.61 1.43
CA GLN A 138 19.64 -26.44 0.03
C GLN A 138 18.14 -26.39 -0.09
N TYR A 139 17.65 -25.34 -0.73
CA TYR A 139 16.23 -25.07 -0.89
C TYR A 139 15.91 -24.75 -2.35
N ARG A 140 14.72 -25.16 -2.80
CA ARG A 140 14.26 -24.95 -4.17
C ARG A 140 12.81 -24.50 -4.20
N ALA A 141 12.48 -23.66 -5.17
CA ALA A 141 11.10 -23.40 -5.57
C ALA A 141 10.97 -23.27 -7.08
N THR A 142 9.79 -23.63 -7.58
CA THR A 142 9.40 -23.40 -8.96
C THR A 142 8.66 -22.08 -9.05
N ILE A 143 9.01 -21.27 -10.05
CA ILE A 143 8.47 -19.95 -10.30
C ILE A 143 7.71 -20.00 -11.64
N PRO A 144 6.43 -19.60 -11.67
CA PRO A 144 5.62 -19.65 -12.88
C PRO A 144 5.94 -18.53 -13.89
N GLN A 145 6.74 -17.53 -13.49
CA GLN A 145 7.01 -16.33 -14.26
C GLN A 145 8.52 -16.08 -14.34
N HIS A 146 8.98 -15.62 -15.50
CA HIS A 146 10.31 -15.05 -15.68
C HIS A 146 10.39 -13.61 -15.15
N TYR A 147 11.40 -13.27 -14.36
CA TYR A 147 11.63 -11.91 -13.86
C TYR A 147 12.73 -11.20 -14.65
N GLN A 148 12.49 -9.94 -15.01
CA GLN A 148 13.36 -9.16 -15.90
C GLN A 148 13.88 -7.84 -15.28
N TYR A 149 13.53 -7.54 -14.01
CA TYR A 149 13.83 -6.26 -13.36
C TYR A 149 14.62 -6.43 -12.07
N SER A 150 15.29 -5.40 -11.55
CA SER A 150 15.94 -5.48 -10.23
C SER A 150 14.93 -5.69 -9.10
N TYR A 151 15.23 -6.64 -8.22
CA TYR A 151 14.47 -6.92 -7.00
C TYR A 151 15.37 -6.93 -5.78
N TYR A 152 14.84 -6.44 -4.65
CA TYR A 152 15.43 -6.71 -3.35
C TYR A 152 14.96 -8.08 -2.89
N LEU A 153 15.91 -8.96 -2.59
CA LEU A 153 15.67 -10.29 -2.09
C LEU A 153 15.79 -10.29 -0.58
N ARG A 154 14.79 -10.88 0.09
CA ARG A 154 14.84 -11.11 1.52
C ARG A 154 14.49 -12.56 1.82
N LEU A 155 15.41 -13.27 2.44
CA LEU A 155 15.22 -14.64 2.89
C LEU A 155 14.86 -14.64 4.37
N VAL A 156 13.73 -15.26 4.71
CA VAL A 156 13.28 -15.41 6.10
C VAL A 156 12.81 -16.84 6.38
N PRO A 157 13.05 -17.37 7.58
CA PRO A 157 12.43 -18.59 8.05
C PRO A 157 10.98 -18.35 8.47
N GLU A 158 10.20 -19.42 8.58
CA GLU A 158 8.78 -19.36 8.97
C GLU A 158 8.56 -18.73 10.36
N ASN A 159 9.47 -19.00 11.30
CA ASN A 159 9.47 -18.44 12.65
C ASN A 159 9.95 -16.97 12.70
N LYS A 160 10.40 -16.40 11.56
CA LYS A 160 10.95 -15.04 11.44
C LYS A 160 12.10 -14.75 12.42
N SER A 161 12.91 -15.76 12.76
CA SER A 161 13.96 -15.61 13.77
C SER A 161 15.17 -14.84 13.23
N TRP A 162 15.58 -15.08 11.99
CA TRP A 162 16.62 -14.33 11.30
C TRP A 162 16.14 -13.78 9.95
N ARG A 163 16.91 -12.87 9.36
CA ARG A 163 16.71 -12.44 7.97
C ARG A 163 18.04 -12.27 7.25
N LEU A 164 18.04 -12.53 5.95
CA LEU A 164 19.14 -12.18 5.06
C LEU A 164 18.61 -11.30 3.94
N ASN A 165 19.34 -10.24 3.61
CA ASN A 165 18.98 -9.32 2.55
C ASN A 165 19.99 -9.43 1.40
N GLY A 166 19.55 -9.04 0.22
CA GLY A 166 20.42 -8.83 -0.92
C GLY A 166 19.63 -8.24 -2.08
N GLN A 167 20.31 -8.01 -3.19
CA GLN A 167 19.72 -7.46 -4.38
C GLN A 167 20.12 -8.32 -5.56
N ILE A 168 19.18 -8.53 -6.48
CA ILE A 168 19.47 -9.11 -7.77
C ILE A 168 19.03 -8.16 -8.85
N ASP A 169 19.90 -7.99 -9.84
CA ASP A 169 19.54 -7.36 -11.10
C ASP A 169 19.67 -8.41 -12.20
N PHE A 170 18.52 -8.87 -12.69
CA PHE A 170 18.44 -9.89 -13.73
C PHE A 170 19.04 -9.43 -15.07
N GLN A 171 19.32 -8.13 -15.25
CA GLN A 171 20.02 -7.63 -16.43
C GLN A 171 21.53 -7.93 -16.42
N TYR A 172 22.13 -8.07 -15.23
CA TYR A 172 23.57 -8.27 -15.07
C TYR A 172 23.95 -9.69 -14.61
N GLY A 173 22.99 -10.45 -14.06
CA GLY A 173 23.24 -11.84 -13.69
C GLY A 173 22.05 -12.54 -13.02
N THR A 174 22.10 -13.87 -13.00
CA THR A 174 21.05 -14.72 -12.42
C THR A 174 21.40 -15.26 -11.03
N LYS A 175 22.53 -14.81 -10.45
CA LYS A 175 23.01 -15.24 -9.13
C LYS A 175 23.31 -14.05 -8.24
N THR A 176 22.90 -14.13 -6.97
CA THR A 176 23.27 -13.13 -5.97
C THR A 176 23.51 -13.77 -4.60
N ALA A 177 24.40 -13.15 -3.83
CA ALA A 177 24.63 -13.52 -2.43
C ALA A 177 23.73 -12.68 -1.52
N LEU A 178 23.14 -13.31 -0.52
CA LEU A 178 22.41 -12.66 0.55
C LEU A 178 23.24 -12.69 1.83
N GLN A 179 23.31 -11.55 2.49
CA GLN A 179 24.04 -11.35 3.73
C GLN A 179 23.16 -10.56 4.71
N HIS A 180 23.56 -10.56 5.99
CA HIS A 180 23.02 -9.63 6.95
C HIS A 180 23.76 -8.29 6.80
N ASP A 181 23.08 -7.18 7.11
CA ASP A 181 23.73 -5.86 7.23
C ASP A 181 24.53 -5.75 8.55
#